data_AF-C5M6Y1-F1
#
_entry.id   AF-C5M6Y1-F1
#
_cell.length_a   1.000
_cell.length_b   1.000
_cell.length_c   1.000
_cell.angle_alpha   90.00
_cell.angle_beta   90.00
_cell.angle_gamma   90.00
#
_symmetry.space_group_name_H-M   'P 1'
#
loop_
_entity.id
_entity.type
_entity.pdbx_description
1 polymer ?
#
loop_
_entity_poly.entity_id
_entity_poly.type
_entity_poly.pdbx_seq_one_letter_code
_entity_poly.pdbx_strand_id
1 'polypeptide(L)'
;MNVSTSALGVRRRKVATQNIDDEENSAVLKLGPEFQLDQITNQGEKQKLIALNVSEARLLIRAALKERKKSNNKKKSVNRNGGIDAMDEDSHHNNNHNNHHHQDGMDRDVDEEDEDDIDEKEDEISNIDLAGPNSNEVVHKTLNYLTNFSRFKNTSSVETVEKLLNDFSEHCNEPLHPFELAQLGTLECEDSEEAKSLIPSLTNKVSDVQLQTLLTELRKYQTLS
;
A
#
# COMPACT_ATOMS: atom_id res chain seq x y z
N MET A 1 31.50 0.11 3.16
CA MET A 1 30.56 0.61 2.13
C MET A 1 29.26 -0.15 2.34
N ASN A 2 28.12 0.54 2.39
CA ASN A 2 26.83 -0.14 2.53
C ASN A 2 26.51 -0.89 1.23
N VAL A 3 25.90 -2.07 1.37
CA VAL A 3 25.46 -2.86 0.21
C VAL A 3 24.08 -2.36 -0.20
N SER A 4 23.94 -1.94 -1.46
CA SER A 4 22.64 -1.53 -2.02
C SER A 4 21.70 -2.73 -2.21
N THR A 5 20.40 -2.48 -2.20
CA THR A 5 19.38 -3.49 -2.49
C THR A 5 19.47 -3.97 -3.93
N SER A 6 19.31 -5.28 -4.14
CA SER A 6 19.28 -5.91 -5.47
C SER A 6 17.86 -6.26 -5.89
N ALA A 7 17.56 -6.19 -7.18
CA ALA A 7 16.30 -6.66 -7.77
C ALA A 7 16.47 -8.04 -8.44
N LEU A 8 15.42 -8.86 -8.42
CA LEU A 8 15.36 -10.15 -9.10
C LEU A 8 15.01 -9.97 -10.58
N GLY A 9 15.44 -10.90 -11.43
CA GLY A 9 15.09 -10.91 -12.86
C GLY A 9 15.81 -9.86 -13.73
N VAL A 10 16.47 -8.86 -13.13
CA VAL A 10 17.19 -7.82 -13.87
C VAL A 10 18.47 -8.37 -14.49
N ARG A 11 18.65 -8.15 -15.80
CA ARG A 11 19.87 -8.57 -16.52
C ARG A 11 21.08 -7.85 -15.95
N ARG A 12 22.16 -8.60 -15.69
CA ARG A 12 23.46 -7.98 -15.38
C ARG A 12 23.93 -7.16 -16.58
N ARG A 13 24.11 -5.86 -16.36
CA ARG A 13 24.75 -4.98 -17.35
C ARG A 13 26.14 -5.52 -17.70
N LYS A 14 26.39 -5.75 -18.99
CA LYS A 14 27.72 -6.10 -19.50
C LYS A 14 28.48 -4.81 -19.81
N VAL A 15 29.81 -4.86 -19.79
CA VAL A 15 30.67 -3.69 -20.07
C VAL A 15 30.33 -3.03 -21.41
N ALA A 16 29.97 -3.82 -22.43
CA ALA A 16 29.56 -3.33 -23.74
C ALA A 16 28.22 -2.56 -23.77
N THR A 17 27.37 -2.73 -22.74
CA THR A 17 26.05 -2.10 -22.63
C THR A 17 26.00 -1.09 -21.48
N GLN A 18 27.14 -0.66 -20.94
CA GLN A 18 27.19 0.27 -19.80
C GLN A 18 26.67 1.67 -20.14
N ASN A 19 26.75 2.08 -21.42
CA ASN A 19 26.40 3.42 -21.90
C ASN A 19 25.23 3.41 -22.88
N ILE A 20 24.48 2.32 -22.96
CA ILE A 20 23.20 2.35 -23.68
C ILE A 20 22.23 2.98 -22.70
N ASP A 21 22.02 4.29 -22.85
CA ASP A 21 20.82 4.94 -22.33
C ASP A 21 19.65 4.27 -23.05
N ASP A 22 19.09 3.22 -22.43
CA ASP A 22 17.77 2.74 -22.81
C ASP A 22 16.84 3.92 -22.53
N GLU A 23 16.47 4.67 -23.58
CA GLU A 23 15.67 5.88 -23.46
C GLU A 23 14.28 5.53 -22.89
N GLU A 24 14.15 5.66 -21.57
CA GLU A 24 12.93 5.36 -20.83
C GLU A 24 11.85 6.37 -21.18
N ASN A 25 10.66 5.88 -21.53
CA ASN A 25 9.53 6.73 -21.87
C ASN A 25 8.20 6.06 -21.47
N SER A 26 7.62 6.56 -20.40
CA SER A 26 6.35 6.07 -19.84
C SER A 26 5.17 6.27 -20.78
N ALA A 27 5.16 7.33 -21.61
CA ALA A 27 4.07 7.61 -22.55
C ALA A 27 3.92 6.53 -23.63
N VAL A 28 4.98 5.76 -23.88
CA VAL A 28 5.00 4.62 -24.81
C VAL A 28 5.23 3.29 -24.10
N LEU A 29 5.04 3.25 -22.78
CA LEU A 29 5.22 2.06 -21.93
C LEU A 29 6.63 1.42 -22.01
N LYS A 30 7.62 2.22 -22.39
CA LYS A 30 9.04 1.83 -22.34
C LYS A 30 9.59 2.17 -20.97
N LEU A 31 9.20 1.37 -19.98
CA LEU A 31 9.72 1.48 -18.62
C LEU A 31 11.10 0.82 -18.53
N GLY A 32 11.89 1.22 -17.52
CA GLY A 32 13.19 0.63 -17.24
C GLY A 32 13.13 -0.89 -16.99
N PRO A 33 14.28 -1.60 -17.05
CA PRO A 33 14.33 -3.06 -16.93
C PRO A 33 13.81 -3.59 -15.59
N GLU A 34 13.83 -2.77 -14.54
CA GLU A 34 13.25 -3.07 -13.23
C GLU A 34 11.71 -3.08 -13.23
N PHE A 35 11.08 -2.42 -14.21
CA PHE A 35 9.63 -2.22 -14.28
C PHE A 35 9.00 -2.86 -15.51
N GLN A 36 9.59 -3.95 -16.01
CA GLN A 36 9.01 -4.74 -17.09
C GLN A 36 7.66 -5.36 -16.70
N LEU A 37 6.80 -5.61 -17.68
CA LEU A 37 5.47 -6.17 -17.42
C LEU A 37 5.52 -7.55 -16.75
N ASP A 38 6.49 -8.39 -17.13
CA ASP A 38 6.67 -9.71 -16.53
C ASP A 38 7.78 -9.65 -15.48
N GLN A 39 7.39 -9.79 -14.22
CA GLN A 39 8.23 -9.73 -13.03
C GLN A 39 8.45 -11.13 -12.44
N ILE A 40 9.44 -11.25 -11.57
CA ILE A 40 9.75 -12.50 -10.85
C ILE A 40 9.68 -12.24 -9.35
N THR A 41 8.88 -13.03 -8.65
CA THR A 41 8.73 -12.94 -7.19
C THR A 41 9.95 -13.50 -6.47
N ASN A 42 10.03 -13.29 -5.15
CA ASN A 42 11.08 -13.87 -4.32
C ASN A 42 11.04 -15.41 -4.28
N GLN A 43 9.88 -16.01 -4.61
CA GLN A 43 9.68 -17.44 -4.74
C GLN A 43 10.11 -17.98 -6.12
N GLY A 44 10.51 -17.10 -7.04
CA GLY A 44 10.89 -17.45 -8.41
C GLY A 44 9.70 -17.61 -9.36
N GLU A 45 8.50 -17.26 -8.92
CA GLU A 45 7.28 -17.34 -9.73
C GLU A 45 7.14 -16.11 -10.62
N LYS A 46 6.49 -16.28 -11.78
CA LYS A 46 6.20 -15.16 -12.67
C LYS A 46 4.97 -14.41 -12.17
N GLN A 47 5.05 -13.09 -12.12
CA GLN A 47 3.95 -12.21 -11.78
C GLN A 47 3.91 -11.03 -12.75
N LYS A 48 2.73 -10.44 -12.98
CA LYS A 48 2.65 -9.17 -13.69
C LYS A 48 3.16 -8.02 -12.82
N LEU A 49 3.63 -6.96 -13.45
CA LEU A 49 4.03 -5.72 -12.77
C LEU A 49 2.87 -5.20 -11.91
N ILE A 50 3.17 -4.88 -10.66
CA ILE A 50 2.24 -4.18 -9.77
C ILE A 50 2.43 -2.68 -9.99
N ALA A 51 1.36 -2.01 -10.40
CA ALA A 51 1.28 -0.55 -10.43
C ALA A 51 0.06 -0.15 -9.61
N LEU A 52 0.25 0.80 -8.70
CA LEU A 52 -0.80 1.22 -7.77
C LEU A 52 -1.26 2.62 -8.15
N ASN A 53 -2.57 2.84 -8.18
CA ASN A 53 -3.09 4.20 -8.15
C ASN A 53 -2.85 4.84 -6.77
N VAL A 54 -2.99 6.17 -6.67
CA VAL A 54 -2.71 6.91 -5.43
C VAL A 54 -3.55 6.43 -4.24
N SER A 55 -4.81 6.06 -4.47
CA SER A 55 -5.70 5.55 -3.43
C SER A 55 -5.30 4.16 -2.93
N GLU A 56 -4.98 3.23 -3.84
CA GLU A 56 -4.45 1.90 -3.50
C GLU A 56 -3.14 2.01 -2.72
N ALA A 57 -2.22 2.86 -3.18
CA ALA A 57 -0.95 3.11 -2.51
C ALA A 57 -1.15 3.67 -1.10
N ARG A 58 -2.12 4.57 -0.90
CA ARG A 58 -2.46 5.10 0.42
C ARG A 58 -2.87 3.97 1.37
N LEU A 59 -3.85 3.16 0.97
CA LEU A 59 -4.37 2.07 1.79
C LEU A 59 -3.28 1.05 2.11
N LEU A 60 -2.53 0.59 1.10
CA LEU A 60 -1.50 -0.42 1.26
C LEU A 60 -0.40 0.02 2.24
N ILE A 61 0.09 1.26 2.09
CA ILE A 61 1.13 1.79 3.00
C ILE A 61 0.56 1.93 4.40
N ARG A 62 -0.66 2.46 4.58
CA ARG A 62 -1.28 2.61 5.90
C ARG A 62 -1.46 1.24 6.56
N ALA A 63 -1.98 0.25 5.85
CA ALA A 63 -2.17 -1.11 6.35
C ALA A 63 -0.85 -1.72 6.84
N ALA A 64 0.21 -1.66 6.01
CA ALA A 64 1.53 -2.18 6.38
C ALA A 64 2.12 -1.47 7.61
N LEU A 65 1.95 -0.14 7.72
CA LEU A 65 2.42 0.62 8.88
C LEU A 65 1.62 0.29 10.16
N LYS A 66 0.30 0.11 10.05
CA LYS A 66 -0.56 -0.29 11.18
C LYS A 66 -0.16 -1.67 11.69
N GLU A 67 0.01 -2.64 10.80
CA GLU A 67 0.43 -3.99 11.15
C GLU A 67 1.80 -4.00 11.84
N ARG A 68 2.75 -3.21 11.31
CA ARG A 68 4.07 -3.01 11.92
C ARG A 68 3.97 -2.41 13.33
N LYS A 69 3.08 -1.44 13.55
CA LYS A 69 2.83 -0.84 14.86
C LYS A 69 2.22 -1.84 15.85
N LYS A 70 1.21 -2.61 15.42
CA LYS A 70 0.60 -3.71 16.21
C LYS A 70 1.68 -4.74 16.62
N SER A 71 2.53 -5.15 15.69
CA SER A 71 3.64 -6.09 15.93
C SER A 71 4.68 -5.56 16.92
N ASN A 72 5.06 -4.28 16.81
CA ASN A 72 6.00 -3.65 17.75
C ASN A 72 5.42 -3.54 19.17
N ASN A 73 4.12 -3.28 19.30
CA ASN A 73 3.45 -3.26 20.59
C ASN A 73 3.39 -4.66 21.23
N LYS A 74 3.11 -5.71 20.44
CA LYS A 74 3.17 -7.11 20.91
C LYS A 74 4.57 -7.50 21.39
N LYS A 75 5.64 -7.12 20.67
CA LYS A 75 7.01 -7.37 21.12
C LYS A 75 7.35 -6.66 22.44
N LYS A 76 6.85 -5.43 22.62
CA LYS A 76 7.04 -4.68 23.87
C LYS A 76 6.30 -5.30 25.06
N SER A 77 5.10 -5.86 24.87
CA SER A 77 4.37 -6.53 25.95
C SER A 77 5.02 -7.86 26.35
N VAL A 78 5.46 -8.67 25.38
CA VAL A 78 6.19 -9.93 25.66
C VAL A 78 7.48 -9.66 26.43
N ASN A 79 8.23 -8.62 26.08
CA ASN A 79 9.47 -8.27 26.77
C ASN A 79 9.26 -7.71 28.19
N ARG A 80 8.05 -7.29 28.55
CA ARG A 80 7.70 -6.91 29.93
C ARG A 80 7.28 -8.11 30.78
N ASN A 81 6.68 -9.12 30.17
CA ASN A 81 6.23 -10.33 30.88
C ASN A 81 7.31 -11.43 30.98
N GLY A 82 8.36 -11.41 30.16
CA GLY A 82 9.48 -12.37 30.22
C GLY A 82 10.57 -12.06 31.25
N GLY A 83 10.31 -11.16 32.21
CA GLY A 83 11.30 -10.66 33.19
C GLY A 83 11.17 -11.21 34.61
N ILE A 84 10.34 -12.23 34.86
CA ILE A 84 10.15 -12.83 36.18
C ILE A 84 10.24 -14.36 36.04
N ASP A 85 11.46 -14.89 35.93
CA ASP A 85 11.74 -16.31 36.18
C ASP A 85 13.25 -16.50 36.43
N ALA A 86 13.68 -16.13 37.63
CA ALA A 86 14.82 -16.70 38.35
C ALA A 86 15.01 -15.91 39.64
N MET A 87 14.75 -16.54 40.80
CA MET A 87 15.63 -16.57 41.98
C MET A 87 14.92 -17.41 43.07
N ASP A 88 15.67 -18.43 43.48
CA ASP A 88 15.48 -19.47 44.50
C ASP A 88 14.72 -19.13 45.79
N GLU A 89 14.18 -20.21 46.37
CA GLU A 89 13.79 -20.38 47.77
C GLU A 89 14.90 -19.92 48.74
N ASP A 90 14.55 -19.09 49.73
CA ASP A 90 14.41 -19.49 51.14
C ASP A 90 14.40 -18.24 52.06
N SER A 91 13.43 -18.22 52.99
CA SER A 91 13.54 -17.70 54.37
C SER A 91 12.28 -16.97 54.83
N HIS A 92 11.65 -17.59 55.83
CA HIS A 92 10.57 -17.10 56.64
C HIS A 92 10.77 -15.67 57.17
N HIS A 93 9.75 -14.81 57.06
CA HIS A 93 9.29 -14.00 58.20
C HIS A 93 7.81 -13.61 58.07
N ASN A 94 7.21 -13.56 59.25
CA ASN A 94 5.79 -13.64 59.55
C ASN A 94 5.08 -12.25 59.56
N ASN A 95 3.76 -12.32 59.46
CA ASN A 95 2.72 -11.36 59.87
C ASN A 95 2.18 -10.30 58.89
N ASN A 96 1.00 -10.66 58.35
CA ASN A 96 -0.28 -10.02 58.63
C ASN A 96 -0.44 -8.56 58.18
N HIS A 97 -1.12 -8.34 57.04
CA HIS A 97 -2.07 -7.23 56.87
C HIS A 97 -3.16 -7.60 55.86
N ASN A 98 -4.38 -7.19 56.19
CA ASN A 98 -5.64 -7.57 55.57
C ASN A 98 -5.79 -7.13 54.10
N ASN A 99 -6.55 -7.97 53.42
CA ASN A 99 -6.86 -8.05 52.02
C ASN A 99 -8.01 -7.11 51.61
N HIS A 100 -7.78 -6.17 50.70
CA HIS A 100 -8.70 -5.85 49.58
C HIS A 100 -8.09 -4.76 48.67
N HIS A 101 -7.44 -5.18 47.60
CA HIS A 101 -7.28 -4.34 46.42
C HIS A 101 -7.71 -5.16 45.22
N HIS A 102 -8.90 -4.84 44.69
CA HIS A 102 -9.31 -5.24 43.35
C HIS A 102 -8.24 -4.71 42.39
N GLN A 103 -7.35 -5.59 41.94
CA GLN A 103 -6.65 -5.36 40.70
C GLN A 103 -7.64 -5.73 39.60
N ASP A 104 -8.26 -4.71 39.02
CA ASP A 104 -8.93 -4.81 37.73
C ASP A 104 -7.85 -5.21 36.71
N GLY A 105 -7.69 -6.51 36.53
CA GLY A 105 -7.10 -7.08 35.32
C GLY A 105 -8.04 -6.76 34.18
N MET A 106 -7.86 -5.58 33.57
CA MET A 106 -8.36 -5.37 32.22
C MET A 106 -7.48 -6.19 31.28
N ASP A 107 -7.77 -7.50 31.21
CA ASP A 107 -7.59 -8.27 30.00
C ASP A 107 -8.44 -7.55 28.95
N ARG A 108 -7.82 -6.59 28.24
CA ARG A 108 -8.41 -6.11 26.99
C ARG A 108 -8.24 -7.27 26.03
N ASP A 109 -9.32 -8.04 25.91
CA ASP A 109 -9.62 -8.85 24.77
C ASP A 109 -9.11 -8.10 23.54
N VAL A 110 -8.18 -8.72 22.83
CA VAL A 110 -7.77 -8.24 21.51
C VAL A 110 -8.97 -8.57 20.65
N ASP A 111 -9.95 -7.66 20.66
CA ASP A 111 -11.12 -7.75 19.80
C ASP A 111 -10.61 -8.02 18.39
N GLU A 112 -11.02 -9.17 17.85
CA GLU A 112 -11.01 -9.41 16.41
C GLU A 112 -11.99 -8.38 15.83
N GLU A 113 -11.52 -7.15 15.63
CA GLU A 113 -12.32 -6.06 15.08
C GLU A 113 -12.86 -6.49 13.72
N ASP A 114 -14.18 -6.50 13.59
CA ASP A 114 -14.91 -6.78 12.35
C ASP A 114 -14.37 -5.89 11.21
N GLU A 115 -14.17 -6.46 10.02
CA GLU A 115 -13.58 -5.76 8.86
C GLU A 115 -14.30 -4.45 8.51
N ASP A 116 -15.60 -4.36 8.81
CA ASP A 116 -16.44 -3.19 8.54
C ASP A 116 -16.17 -2.00 9.49
N ASP A 117 -15.68 -2.23 10.72
CA ASP A 117 -15.33 -1.18 11.70
C ASP A 117 -13.93 -0.56 11.43
N ILE A 118 -13.19 -1.11 10.47
CA ILE A 118 -11.81 -0.69 10.13
C ILE A 118 -11.80 0.60 9.31
N ASP A 119 -12.83 0.84 8.48
CA ASP A 119 -12.92 2.02 7.61
C ASP A 119 -13.14 3.32 8.42
N GLU A 120 -13.96 3.30 9.48
CA GLU A 120 -14.20 4.50 10.32
C GLU A 120 -12.99 4.87 11.19
N LYS A 121 -12.29 3.87 11.72
CA LYS A 121 -11.03 4.07 12.47
C LYS A 121 -9.83 4.35 11.56
N GLU A 122 -10.00 4.27 10.23
CA GLU A 122 -8.88 4.36 9.30
C GLU A 122 -8.17 5.72 9.39
N ASP A 123 -8.94 6.76 9.69
CA ASP A 123 -8.53 8.16 9.73
C ASP A 123 -8.19 8.70 11.14
N GLU A 124 -8.37 7.91 12.20
CA GLU A 124 -8.11 8.38 13.57
C GLU A 124 -6.62 8.55 13.89
N ILE A 125 -5.75 7.75 13.25
CA ILE A 125 -4.30 7.80 13.48
C ILE A 125 -3.66 8.75 12.48
N SER A 126 -3.04 9.80 13.01
CA SER A 126 -2.30 10.78 12.21
C SER A 126 -1.18 10.12 11.40
N ASN A 127 -0.89 10.66 10.21
CA ASN A 127 0.20 10.17 9.35
C ASN A 127 1.56 10.16 10.07
N ILE A 128 1.79 11.11 10.98
CA ILE A 128 3.04 11.23 11.73
C ILE A 128 3.20 10.09 12.74
N ASP A 129 2.12 9.78 13.47
CA ASP A 129 2.11 8.71 14.48
C ASP A 129 2.11 7.32 13.87
N LEU A 130 1.57 7.19 12.65
CA LEU A 130 1.54 5.94 11.92
C LEU A 130 2.92 5.59 11.34
N ALA A 131 3.61 6.56 10.75
CA ALA A 131 4.96 6.36 10.24
C ALA A 131 5.98 6.16 11.37
N GLY A 132 5.76 6.82 12.52
CA GLY A 132 6.59 6.77 13.71
C GLY A 132 7.65 7.88 13.74
N PRO A 133 8.19 8.21 14.92
CA PRO A 133 9.06 9.39 15.11
C PRO A 133 10.43 9.29 14.42
N ASN A 134 10.86 8.09 14.06
CA ASN A 134 12.14 7.84 13.38
C ASN A 134 11.96 7.56 11.88
N SER A 135 10.76 7.80 11.34
CA SER A 135 10.50 7.57 9.92
C SER A 135 11.20 8.64 9.07
N ASN A 136 11.60 8.26 7.86
CA ASN A 136 12.25 9.20 6.94
C ASN A 136 11.25 10.30 6.52
N GLU A 137 11.72 11.54 6.39
CA GLU A 137 10.95 12.69 5.87
C GLU A 137 10.22 12.36 4.56
N VAL A 138 10.84 11.55 3.70
CA VAL A 138 10.22 11.07 2.45
C VAL A 138 8.90 10.35 2.72
N VAL A 139 8.86 9.47 3.72
CA VAL A 139 7.65 8.70 4.08
C VAL A 139 6.53 9.65 4.54
N HIS A 140 6.87 10.65 5.36
CA HIS A 140 5.89 11.65 5.80
C HIS A 140 5.33 12.47 4.64
N LYS A 141 6.20 12.94 3.73
CA LYS A 141 5.78 13.66 2.52
C LYS A 141 4.91 12.81 1.62
N THR A 142 5.30 11.54 1.41
CA THR A 142 4.52 10.59 0.61
C THR A 142 3.15 10.34 1.23
N LEU A 143 3.06 10.05 2.53
CA LEU A 143 1.77 9.85 3.20
C LEU A 143 0.87 11.07 3.08
N ASN A 144 1.40 12.28 3.28
CA ASN A 144 0.61 13.50 3.13
C ASN A 144 0.14 13.72 1.69
N TYR A 145 1.00 13.46 0.70
CA TYR A 145 0.61 13.49 -0.71
C TYR A 145 -0.51 12.49 -0.99
N LEU A 146 -0.32 11.23 -0.58
CA LEU A 146 -1.30 10.18 -0.80
C LEU A 146 -2.64 10.50 -0.11
N THR A 147 -2.63 11.02 1.13
CA THR A 147 -3.86 11.45 1.82
C THR A 147 -4.59 12.56 1.08
N ASN A 148 -3.86 13.56 0.58
CA ASN A 148 -4.46 14.73 -0.06
C ASN A 148 -4.96 14.45 -1.49
N PHE A 149 -4.24 13.60 -2.23
CA PHE A 149 -4.51 13.34 -3.65
C PHE A 149 -5.18 11.97 -3.90
N SER A 150 -5.55 11.23 -2.85
CA SER A 150 -6.39 10.04 -3.00
C SER A 150 -7.78 10.44 -3.46
N ARG A 151 -8.17 9.88 -4.61
CA ARG A 151 -9.47 10.11 -5.24
C ARG A 151 -10.58 9.29 -4.58
N PHE A 152 -10.21 8.10 -4.13
CA PHE A 152 -11.06 7.16 -3.38
C PHE A 152 -10.49 6.98 -1.97
N LYS A 153 -11.24 7.34 -0.93
CA LYS A 153 -10.80 7.23 0.47
C LYS A 153 -11.25 5.95 1.17
N ASN A 154 -12.40 5.39 0.77
CA ASN A 154 -12.96 4.22 1.45
C ASN A 154 -12.39 2.93 0.84
N THR A 155 -12.12 1.91 1.66
CA THR A 155 -11.56 0.63 1.21
C THR A 155 -12.49 -0.04 0.19
N SER A 156 -13.77 -0.11 0.51
CA SER A 156 -14.83 -0.64 -0.37
C SER A 156 -14.88 0.04 -1.75
N SER A 157 -14.64 1.36 -1.79
CA SER A 157 -14.61 2.12 -3.05
C SER A 157 -13.37 1.80 -3.87
N VAL A 158 -12.20 1.68 -3.22
CA VAL A 158 -10.96 1.30 -3.90
C VAL A 158 -11.07 -0.10 -4.50
N GLU A 159 -11.57 -1.08 -3.75
CA GLU A 159 -11.75 -2.45 -4.25
C GLU A 159 -12.71 -2.53 -5.44
N THR A 160 -13.80 -1.75 -5.39
CA THR A 160 -14.76 -1.70 -6.49
C THR A 160 -14.15 -1.07 -7.73
N VAL A 161 -13.37 0.00 -7.56
CA VAL A 161 -12.64 0.64 -8.66
C VAL A 161 -11.59 -0.29 -9.25
N GLU A 162 -10.84 -1.02 -8.43
CA GLU A 162 -9.84 -2.00 -8.88
C GLU A 162 -10.50 -3.08 -9.76
N LYS A 163 -11.63 -3.65 -9.29
CA LYS A 163 -12.41 -4.63 -10.08
C LYS A 163 -12.89 -4.03 -11.40
N LEU A 164 -13.47 -2.83 -11.36
CA LEU A 164 -13.96 -2.13 -12.55
C LEU A 164 -12.84 -1.87 -13.58
N LEU A 165 -11.66 -1.46 -13.14
CA LEU A 165 -10.50 -1.19 -14.00
C LEU A 165 -9.96 -2.49 -14.62
N ASN A 166 -9.88 -3.57 -13.84
CA ASN A 166 -9.45 -4.87 -14.34
C ASN A 166 -10.45 -5.44 -15.36
N ASP A 167 -11.75 -5.40 -15.06
CA ASP A 167 -12.80 -5.84 -15.98
C ASP A 167 -12.75 -5.01 -17.27
N PHE A 168 -12.60 -3.68 -17.17
CA PHE A 168 -12.47 -2.81 -18.34
C PHE A 168 -11.26 -3.16 -19.21
N SER A 169 -10.12 -3.48 -18.58
CA SER A 169 -8.89 -3.88 -19.28
C SER A 169 -9.12 -5.05 -20.23
N GLU A 170 -9.91 -6.04 -19.80
CA GLU A 170 -10.21 -7.25 -20.59
C GLU A 170 -11.16 -6.99 -21.78
N HIS A 171 -11.95 -5.92 -21.73
CA HIS A 171 -12.92 -5.55 -22.78
C HIS A 171 -12.36 -4.54 -23.81
N CYS A 172 -11.08 -4.18 -23.70
CA CYS A 172 -10.37 -3.35 -24.65
C CYS A 172 -9.87 -4.18 -25.85
N ASN A 173 -9.42 -3.51 -26.93
CA ASN A 173 -8.83 -4.21 -28.09
C ASN A 173 -7.58 -4.99 -27.70
N GLU A 174 -6.82 -4.45 -26.75
CA GLU A 174 -5.67 -5.07 -26.12
C GLU A 174 -5.76 -4.85 -24.61
N PRO A 175 -5.33 -5.83 -23.79
CA PRO A 175 -5.26 -5.67 -22.35
C PRO A 175 -4.42 -4.44 -21.98
N LEU A 176 -4.96 -3.61 -21.08
CA LEU A 176 -4.25 -2.43 -20.61
C LEU A 176 -3.08 -2.84 -19.71
N HIS A 177 -2.00 -2.07 -19.84
CA HIS A 177 -0.83 -2.22 -19.01
C HIS A 177 -1.15 -1.74 -17.58
N PRO A 178 -0.60 -2.38 -16.52
CA PRO A 178 -0.84 -1.96 -15.14
C PRO A 178 -0.60 -0.46 -14.90
N PHE A 179 0.41 0.11 -15.55
CA PHE A 179 0.67 1.56 -15.52
C PHE A 179 -0.52 2.40 -16.03
N GLU A 180 -1.19 1.98 -17.10
CA GLU A 180 -2.35 2.69 -17.64
C GLU A 180 -3.54 2.64 -16.67
N LEU A 181 -3.77 1.47 -16.04
CA LEU A 181 -4.80 1.31 -15.01
C LEU A 181 -4.53 2.20 -13.80
N ALA A 182 -3.28 2.23 -13.32
CA ALA A 182 -2.88 3.09 -12.22
C ALA A 182 -3.07 4.59 -12.55
N GLN A 183 -2.78 5.00 -13.79
CA GLN A 183 -3.02 6.37 -14.26
C GLN A 183 -4.52 6.68 -14.34
N LEU A 184 -5.36 5.79 -14.87
CA LEU A 184 -6.82 5.98 -14.93
C LEU A 184 -7.48 6.04 -13.54
N GLY A 185 -6.96 5.28 -12.57
CA GLY A 185 -7.39 5.35 -11.18
C GLY A 185 -6.95 6.65 -10.49
N THR A 186 -5.79 7.19 -10.86
CA THR A 186 -5.21 8.39 -10.23
C THR A 186 -5.72 9.69 -10.83
N LEU A 187 -5.73 9.81 -12.16
CA LEU A 187 -6.08 11.03 -12.88
C LEU A 187 -7.59 11.13 -13.04
N GLU A 188 -8.16 12.25 -12.60
CA GLU A 188 -9.58 12.56 -12.81
C GLU A 188 -9.77 13.24 -14.16
N CYS A 189 -9.77 12.45 -15.24
CA CYS A 189 -10.01 12.96 -16.58
C CYS A 189 -11.52 13.25 -16.79
N GLU A 190 -11.85 14.38 -17.40
CA GLU A 190 -13.21 14.81 -17.73
C GLU A 190 -13.78 14.04 -18.93
N ASP A 191 -12.96 13.83 -19.94
CA ASP A 191 -13.36 13.16 -21.16
C ASP A 191 -12.30 12.21 -21.72
N SER A 192 -12.69 11.44 -22.74
CA SER A 192 -11.80 10.50 -23.42
C SER A 192 -10.63 11.17 -24.14
N GLU A 193 -10.80 12.41 -24.61
CA GLU A 193 -9.75 13.15 -25.31
C GLU A 193 -8.64 13.56 -24.33
N GLU A 194 -9.02 14.12 -23.17
CA GLU A 194 -8.11 14.44 -22.08
C GLU A 194 -7.39 13.17 -21.59
N ALA A 195 -8.12 12.08 -21.35
CA ALA A 195 -7.53 10.83 -20.90
C ALA A 195 -6.48 10.28 -21.88
N LYS A 196 -6.76 10.33 -23.20
CA LYS A 196 -5.80 9.91 -24.23
C LYS A 196 -4.65 10.89 -24.42
N SER A 197 -4.85 12.18 -24.13
CA SER A 197 -3.81 13.20 -24.16
C SER A 197 -2.82 13.01 -23.00
N LEU A 198 -3.34 12.78 -21.79
CA LEU A 198 -2.54 12.54 -20.59
C LEU A 198 -1.91 11.14 -20.55
N ILE A 199 -2.56 10.14 -21.16
CA ILE A 199 -2.10 8.75 -21.21
C ILE A 199 -2.04 8.29 -22.69
N PRO A 200 -1.02 8.72 -23.46
CA PRO A 200 -0.95 8.48 -24.91
C PRO A 200 -0.92 7.01 -25.31
N SER A 201 -0.51 6.11 -24.41
CA SER A 201 -0.49 4.67 -24.69
C SER A 201 -1.89 4.07 -24.85
N LEU A 202 -2.95 4.76 -24.41
CA LEU A 202 -4.35 4.33 -24.58
C LEU A 202 -4.92 4.54 -25.99
N THR A 203 -4.31 5.41 -26.82
CA THR A 203 -4.93 5.95 -28.05
C THR A 203 -5.53 4.87 -28.96
N ASN A 204 -4.82 3.74 -29.15
CA ASN A 204 -5.22 2.67 -30.06
C ASN A 204 -5.84 1.45 -29.34
N LYS A 205 -5.84 1.42 -28.01
CA LYS A 205 -6.29 0.25 -27.23
C LYS A 205 -7.77 0.27 -26.91
N VAL A 206 -8.37 1.45 -26.81
CA VAL A 206 -9.76 1.63 -26.38
C VAL A 206 -10.48 2.72 -27.18
N SER A 207 -11.78 2.50 -27.44
CA SER A 207 -12.62 3.50 -28.10
C SER A 207 -13.00 4.63 -27.14
N ASP A 208 -13.29 5.81 -27.71
CA ASP A 208 -13.68 7.00 -26.93
C ASP A 208 -14.96 6.75 -26.14
N VAL A 209 -15.93 6.04 -26.73
CA VAL A 209 -17.22 5.71 -26.10
C VAL A 209 -17.02 4.78 -24.89
N GLN A 210 -16.19 3.75 -25.02
CA GLN A 210 -15.89 2.84 -23.91
C GLN A 210 -15.14 3.57 -22.79
N LEU A 211 -14.13 4.37 -23.15
CA LEU A 211 -13.35 5.12 -22.18
C LEU A 211 -14.21 6.15 -21.44
N GLN A 212 -15.06 6.89 -22.13
CA GLN A 212 -15.99 7.83 -21.51
C GLN A 212 -16.95 7.14 -20.54
N THR A 213 -17.42 5.94 -20.89
CA THR A 213 -18.28 5.13 -20.02
C THR A 213 -17.56 4.77 -18.72
N LEU A 214 -16.32 4.28 -18.81
CA LEU A 214 -15.49 4.00 -17.63
C LEU A 214 -15.27 5.26 -16.77
N LEU A 215 -14.86 6.37 -17.38
CA LEU A 215 -14.56 7.62 -16.66
C LEU A 215 -15.79 8.11 -15.88
N THR A 216 -16.98 8.00 -16.48
CA THR A 216 -18.24 8.34 -15.84
C THR A 216 -18.55 7.41 -14.66
N GLU A 217 -18.28 6.12 -14.80
CA GLU A 217 -18.47 5.14 -13.73
C GLU A 217 -17.53 5.39 -12.55
N LEU A 218 -16.24 5.65 -12.82
CA LEU A 218 -15.24 5.93 -11.79
C LEU A 218 -15.62 7.13 -10.91
N ARG A 219 -16.25 8.18 -11.46
CA ARG A 219 -16.69 9.36 -10.69
C ARG A 219 -17.73 9.03 -9.63
N LYS A 220 -18.52 7.97 -9.79
CA LYS A 220 -19.54 7.58 -8.80
C LYS A 220 -18.94 7.13 -7.47
N TYR A 221 -17.71 6.62 -7.52
CA TYR A 221 -16.98 6.12 -6.36
C TYR A 221 -16.07 7.16 -5.71
N GLN A 222 -15.95 8.35 -6.33
CA GLN A 222 -15.14 9.42 -5.80
C GLN A 222 -15.70 9.89 -4.46
N THR A 223 -14.85 9.90 -3.44
CA THR A 223 -15.22 10.38 -2.12
C THR A 223 -15.17 11.91 -2.11
N LEU A 224 -16.31 12.56 -1.89
CA LEU A 224 -16.39 14.01 -1.71
C LEU A 224 -15.50 14.41 -0.52
N SER A 225 -14.61 15.38 -0.73
CA SER A 225 -13.73 15.89 0.32
C SER A 225 -14.34 17.02 1.13
#